data_AF-A0A4D8RCZ9-F1
#
_entry.id   AF-A0A4D8RCZ9-F1
#
_cell.length_a   1.000
_cell.length_b   1.000
_cell.length_c   1.000
_cell.angle_alpha   90.00
_cell.angle_beta   90.00
_cell.angle_gamma   90.00
#
_symmetry.space_group_name_H-M   'P 1'
#
loop_
_entity.id
_entity.type
_entity.pdbx_description
1 polymer ?
#
loop_
_entity_poly.entity_id
_entity_poly.type
_entity_poly.pdbx_seq_one_letter_code
_entity_poly.pdbx_strand_id
1 'polypeptide(L)'
;MDRGNARELIDRTTDKDSPTVGPRGRARRQALLDAAAALFVEKGFEKTTLTDIIGRAGGSRATLYEHFGDKEGLFRAMMEENSARIQDGLAAIQADERAAPEEGLTRFALHLVAALFDDRTMAIVRVLVSEGGRIPDIAEAFFRIGPETAQRRLADYLARQTAAGALTVAEPEAAARGFIGMITGNILLRRLILPEQSFSREEVEHYVGRAVALFLTGARPTAGH
;
A
#
# COMPACT_ATOMS: atom_id res chain seq x y z
N MET A 1 -24.77 -16.51 -8.79
CA MET A 1 -24.34 -15.17 -9.20
C MET A 1 -23.08 -14.86 -8.43
N ASP A 2 -21.97 -14.92 -9.14
CA ASP A 2 -20.61 -14.86 -8.60
C ASP A 2 -20.28 -13.40 -8.21
N ARG A 3 -20.18 -13.13 -6.92
CA ARG A 3 -19.83 -11.80 -6.39
C ARG A 3 -18.31 -11.71 -6.36
N GLY A 4 -17.73 -11.24 -7.46
CA GLY A 4 -16.28 -11.07 -7.62
C GLY A 4 -15.64 -10.39 -6.41
N ASN A 5 -14.60 -11.02 -5.88
CA ASN A 5 -13.83 -10.53 -4.74
C ASN A 5 -13.00 -9.30 -5.15
N ALA A 6 -12.96 -8.26 -4.32
CA ALA A 6 -12.19 -7.03 -4.56
C ALA A 6 -10.67 -7.28 -4.76
N ARG A 7 -10.17 -8.49 -4.46
CA ARG A 7 -8.80 -8.95 -4.77
C ARG A 7 -8.43 -8.89 -6.27
N GLU A 8 -9.39 -8.94 -7.18
CA GLU A 8 -9.12 -8.97 -8.64
C GLU A 8 -8.72 -7.61 -9.25
N LEU A 9 -8.66 -6.53 -8.47
CA LEU A 9 -8.28 -5.19 -8.97
C LEU A 9 -6.77 -4.99 -9.27
N ILE A 10 -5.91 -5.99 -9.01
CA ILE A 10 -4.45 -5.77 -8.91
C ILE A 10 -3.64 -6.31 -10.10
N ASP A 11 -4.25 -6.98 -11.07
CA ASP A 11 -3.46 -7.59 -12.15
C ASP A 11 -3.16 -6.60 -13.28
N ARG A 12 -1.98 -5.98 -13.17
CA ARG A 12 -0.97 -5.79 -14.23
C ARG A 12 0.00 -4.70 -13.75
N THR A 13 1.29 -5.00 -13.65
CA THR A 13 2.40 -4.30 -14.33
C THR A 13 3.76 -4.72 -13.73
N THR A 14 4.55 -5.31 -14.64
CA THR A 14 5.99 -5.61 -14.77
C THR A 14 7.03 -5.14 -13.73
N ASP A 15 7.88 -6.12 -13.40
CA ASP A 15 9.17 -6.14 -12.69
C ASP A 15 10.31 -5.37 -13.40
N LYS A 16 11.10 -4.58 -12.65
CA LYS A 16 12.45 -4.04 -12.98
C LYS A 16 13.05 -3.34 -11.74
N ASP A 17 14.33 -3.39 -11.38
CA ASP A 17 15.46 -4.33 -11.52
C ASP A 17 16.60 -3.79 -10.59
N SER A 18 17.52 -4.65 -10.13
CA SER A 18 18.81 -4.27 -9.49
C SER A 18 19.94 -5.19 -9.97
N PRO A 19 21.20 -4.71 -10.18
CA PRO A 19 22.07 -5.25 -11.24
C PRO A 19 22.99 -6.43 -10.86
N THR A 20 22.93 -6.98 -9.64
CA THR A 20 23.94 -7.95 -9.16
C THR A 20 23.45 -9.39 -9.00
N VAL A 21 22.16 -9.66 -9.18
CA VAL A 21 21.57 -10.97 -8.94
C VAL A 21 20.87 -11.48 -10.21
N GLY A 22 21.38 -12.58 -10.78
CA GLY A 22 20.77 -13.21 -11.95
C GLY A 22 19.33 -13.68 -11.70
N PRO A 23 18.54 -14.00 -12.75
CA PRO A 23 17.11 -14.31 -12.64
C PRO A 23 16.76 -15.37 -11.58
N ARG A 24 17.62 -16.37 -11.40
CA ARG A 24 17.46 -17.42 -10.38
C ARG A 24 17.58 -16.89 -8.95
N GLY A 25 18.49 -15.95 -8.70
CA GLY A 25 18.65 -15.35 -7.38
C GLY A 25 17.49 -14.40 -7.06
N ARG A 26 16.94 -13.69 -8.05
CA ARG A 26 15.72 -12.88 -7.86
C ARG A 26 14.51 -13.74 -7.51
N ALA A 27 14.28 -14.82 -8.26
CA ALA A 27 13.21 -15.78 -7.95
C ALA A 27 13.37 -16.39 -6.54
N ARG A 28 14.61 -16.66 -6.12
CA ARG A 28 14.91 -17.15 -4.76
C ARG A 28 14.60 -16.09 -3.70
N ARG A 29 15.05 -14.85 -3.90
CA ARG A 29 14.77 -13.72 -3.02
C ARG A 29 13.25 -13.55 -2.85
N GLN A 30 12.51 -13.60 -3.95
CA GLN A 30 11.05 -13.50 -3.95
C GLN A 30 10.39 -14.62 -3.14
N ALA A 31 10.79 -15.87 -3.37
CA ALA A 31 10.25 -17.03 -2.65
C ALA A 31 10.46 -16.93 -1.13
N LEU A 32 11.59 -16.38 -0.68
CA LEU A 32 11.87 -16.14 0.73
C LEU A 32 10.93 -15.08 1.33
N LEU A 33 10.67 -13.99 0.61
CA LEU A 33 9.76 -12.93 1.05
C LEU A 33 8.30 -13.41 1.09
N ASP A 34 7.87 -14.20 0.11
CA ASP A 34 6.54 -14.81 0.08
C ASP A 34 6.32 -15.78 1.24
N ALA A 35 7.32 -16.64 1.49
CA ALA A 35 7.28 -17.56 2.62
C ALA A 35 7.23 -16.82 3.96
N ALA A 36 8.01 -15.74 4.11
CA ALA A 36 7.98 -14.92 5.31
C ALA A 36 6.62 -14.24 5.52
N ALA A 37 6.04 -13.63 4.48
CA ALA A 37 4.71 -13.02 4.55
C ALA A 37 3.65 -14.02 5.03
N ALA A 38 3.62 -15.22 4.44
CA ALA A 38 2.67 -16.26 4.84
C ALA A 38 2.89 -16.71 6.29
N LEU A 39 4.14 -16.94 6.69
CA LEU A 39 4.46 -17.37 8.05
C LEU A 39 4.16 -16.28 9.10
N PHE A 40 4.39 -15.01 8.79
CA PHE A 40 4.03 -13.91 9.69
C PHE A 40 2.52 -13.82 9.90
N VAL A 41 1.71 -14.13 8.88
CA VAL A 41 0.25 -14.23 9.02
C VAL A 41 -0.15 -15.45 9.86
N GLU A 42 0.46 -16.61 9.62
CA GLU A 42 0.07 -17.88 10.24
C GLU A 42 0.46 -17.99 11.73
N LYS A 43 1.63 -17.49 12.13
CA LYS A 43 2.17 -17.66 13.49
C LYS A 43 2.65 -16.37 14.17
N GLY A 44 2.60 -15.23 13.48
CA GLY A 44 3.11 -13.96 13.97
C GLY A 44 4.62 -13.77 13.78
N PHE A 45 5.07 -12.52 13.91
CA PHE A 45 6.47 -12.15 13.68
C PHE A 45 7.42 -12.78 14.69
N GLU A 46 7.12 -12.69 16.00
CA GLU A 46 7.98 -13.19 17.07
C GLU A 46 8.27 -14.70 16.94
N LYS A 47 7.23 -15.50 16.72
CA LYS A 47 7.32 -16.98 16.64
C LYS A 47 7.89 -17.49 15.31
N THR A 48 8.05 -16.62 14.31
CA THR A 48 8.67 -16.99 13.04
C THR A 48 10.19 -16.95 13.13
N THR A 49 10.84 -18.07 12.80
CA THR A 49 12.30 -18.15 12.69
C THR A 49 12.74 -18.13 11.23
N LEU A 50 13.99 -17.73 10.99
CA LEU A 50 14.60 -17.80 9.65
C LEU A 50 14.67 -19.25 9.12
N THR A 51 14.81 -20.24 10.01
CA THR A 51 14.79 -21.66 9.63
C THR A 51 13.43 -22.07 9.09
N ASP A 52 12.34 -21.57 9.67
CA ASP A 52 10.99 -21.86 9.15
C ASP A 52 10.78 -21.27 7.76
N ILE A 53 11.27 -20.05 7.54
CA ILE A 53 11.19 -19.36 6.25
C ILE A 53 11.96 -20.15 5.19
N ILE A 54 13.18 -20.61 5.51
CA ILE A 54 13.97 -21.46 4.62
C ILE A 54 13.26 -22.79 4.37
N GLY A 55 12.66 -23.40 5.41
CA GLY A 55 11.92 -24.66 5.27
C GLY A 55 10.74 -24.54 4.31
N ARG A 56 10.05 -23.40 4.30
CA ARG A 56 8.91 -23.15 3.41
C ARG A 56 9.30 -22.72 2.00
N ALA A 57 10.24 -21.79 1.86
CA ALA A 57 10.70 -21.29 0.56
C ALA A 57 11.66 -22.26 -0.16
N GLY A 58 12.24 -23.20 0.60
CA GLY A 58 13.44 -23.93 0.22
C GLY A 58 14.67 -23.02 0.17
N GLY A 59 15.83 -23.63 -0.04
CA GLY A 59 17.11 -22.92 -0.23
C GLY A 59 18.08 -23.15 0.91
N SER A 60 19.14 -22.35 0.96
CA SER A 60 20.19 -22.49 1.97
C SER A 60 20.12 -21.35 2.98
N ARG A 61 20.60 -21.63 4.20
CA ARG A 61 20.79 -20.61 5.23
C ARG A 61 21.74 -19.51 4.74
N ALA A 62 22.82 -19.87 4.06
CA ALA A 62 23.78 -18.89 3.53
C ALA A 62 23.09 -17.85 2.62
N THR A 63 22.21 -18.29 1.71
CA THR A 63 21.50 -17.40 0.77
C THR A 63 20.55 -16.43 1.47
N LEU A 64 19.84 -16.86 2.53
CA LEU A 64 18.96 -15.96 3.28
C LEU A 64 19.78 -14.88 3.98
N TYR A 65 20.84 -15.27 4.68
CA TYR A 65 21.69 -14.33 5.42
C TYR A 65 22.44 -13.38 4.48
N GLU A 66 22.85 -13.84 3.30
CA GLU A 66 23.44 -12.99 2.26
C GLU A 66 22.46 -11.91 1.75
N HIS A 67 21.19 -12.27 1.54
CA HIS A 67 20.19 -11.32 1.04
C HIS A 67 19.64 -10.37 2.09
N PHE A 68 19.50 -10.83 3.34
CA PHE A 68 18.68 -10.15 4.34
C PHE A 68 19.36 -9.95 5.68
N GLY A 69 20.49 -10.63 5.93
CA GLY A 69 21.14 -10.67 7.24
C GLY A 69 20.30 -11.43 8.24
N ASP A 70 19.33 -10.75 8.85
CA ASP A 70 18.49 -11.28 9.92
C ASP A 70 16.97 -11.18 9.58
N LYS A 71 16.12 -11.46 10.58
CA LYS A 71 14.66 -11.42 10.42
C LYS A 71 14.14 -9.99 10.23
N GLU A 72 14.79 -9.00 10.83
CA GLU A 72 14.41 -7.59 10.71
C GLU A 72 14.81 -7.03 9.35
N GLY A 73 16.00 -7.38 8.84
CA GLY A 73 16.44 -7.06 7.48
C GLY A 73 15.56 -7.72 6.42
N LEU A 74 15.09 -8.96 6.65
CA LEU A 74 14.09 -9.59 5.79
C LEU A 74 12.78 -8.81 5.80
N PHE A 75 12.30 -8.42 6.98
CA PHE A 75 11.07 -7.64 7.10
C PHE A 75 11.19 -6.26 6.46
N ARG A 76 12.33 -5.58 6.62
CA ARG A 76 12.64 -4.31 5.95
C ARG A 76 12.58 -4.46 4.43
N ALA A 77 13.21 -5.49 3.89
CA ALA A 77 13.16 -5.80 2.46
C ALA A 77 11.72 -6.07 1.98
N MET A 78 10.88 -6.74 2.77
CA MET A 78 9.45 -6.90 2.47
C MET A 78 8.71 -5.56 2.42
N MET A 79 8.97 -4.66 3.37
CA MET A 79 8.35 -3.33 3.39
C MET A 79 8.76 -2.49 2.20
N GLU A 80 10.05 -2.48 1.85
CA GLU A 80 10.59 -1.75 0.72
C GLU A 80 9.98 -2.22 -0.60
N GLU A 81 9.92 -3.53 -0.83
CA GLU A 81 9.31 -4.10 -2.04
C GLU A 81 7.81 -3.82 -2.11
N ASN A 82 7.10 -3.95 -0.98
CA ASN A 82 5.68 -3.65 -0.93
C ASN A 82 5.42 -2.17 -1.22
N SER A 83 6.23 -1.28 -0.64
CA SER A 83 6.16 0.15 -0.87
C SER A 83 6.41 0.49 -2.33
N ALA A 84 7.47 -0.04 -2.94
CA ALA A 84 7.79 0.17 -4.36
C ALA A 84 6.61 -0.22 -5.27
N ARG A 85 6.04 -1.42 -5.08
CA ARG A 85 4.87 -1.89 -5.84
C ARG A 85 3.67 -0.96 -5.73
N ILE A 86 3.38 -0.45 -4.53
CA ILE A 86 2.29 0.51 -4.32
C ILE A 86 2.62 1.85 -5.01
N GLN A 87 3.86 2.31 -4.93
CA GLN A 87 4.29 3.58 -5.52
C GLN A 87 4.25 3.56 -7.06
N ASP A 88 4.59 2.45 -7.70
CA ASP A 88 4.55 2.31 -9.16
C ASP A 88 3.13 2.50 -9.70
N GLY A 89 2.13 1.90 -9.04
CA GLY A 89 0.73 2.10 -9.42
C GLY A 89 0.24 3.53 -9.17
N LEU A 90 0.72 4.20 -8.11
CA LEU A 90 0.41 5.63 -7.88
C LEU A 90 1.00 6.53 -8.96
N ALA A 91 2.22 6.26 -9.43
CA ALA A 91 2.85 7.03 -10.49
C ALA A 91 2.06 6.97 -11.81
N ALA A 92 1.50 5.80 -12.14
CA ALA A 92 0.68 5.61 -13.33
C ALA A 92 -0.61 6.44 -13.31
N ILE A 93 -1.17 6.72 -12.12
CA ILE A 93 -2.44 7.47 -11.96
C ILE A 93 -2.24 8.97 -12.18
N GLN A 94 -1.06 9.51 -11.88
CA GLN A 94 -0.77 10.95 -11.97
C GLN A 94 -0.47 11.45 -13.39
N ALA A 95 -0.43 10.56 -14.38
CA ALA A 95 0.01 10.88 -15.75
C ALA A 95 -1.05 11.62 -16.60
N ASP A 96 -2.32 11.62 -16.18
CA ASP A 96 -3.42 12.24 -16.95
C ASP A 96 -3.94 13.52 -16.28
N GLU A 97 -3.20 14.61 -16.45
CA GLU A 97 -3.55 15.93 -15.90
C GLU A 97 -4.80 16.55 -16.52
N ARG A 98 -5.30 15.99 -17.63
CA ARG A 98 -6.50 16.47 -18.34
C ARG A 98 -7.78 15.81 -17.83
N ALA A 99 -7.67 14.73 -17.07
CA ALA A 99 -8.82 14.07 -16.46
C ALA A 99 -9.48 14.98 -15.40
N ALA A 100 -10.79 14.82 -15.23
CA ALA A 100 -11.52 15.56 -14.21
C ALA A 100 -10.97 15.22 -12.80
N PRO A 101 -10.92 16.17 -11.84
CA PRO A 101 -10.40 15.91 -10.50
C PRO A 101 -11.04 14.70 -9.80
N GLU A 102 -12.32 14.48 -10.05
CA GLU A 102 -13.09 13.33 -9.56
C GLU A 102 -12.55 11.99 -10.03
N GLU A 103 -12.17 11.89 -11.30
CA GLU A 103 -11.61 10.68 -11.88
C GLU A 103 -10.21 10.39 -11.31
N GLY A 104 -9.36 11.41 -11.23
CA GLY A 104 -8.02 11.27 -10.64
C GLY A 104 -8.07 10.86 -9.17
N LEU A 105 -8.93 11.48 -8.37
CA LEU A 105 -9.13 11.14 -6.96
C LEU A 105 -9.72 9.73 -6.77
N THR A 106 -10.67 9.33 -7.63
CA THR A 106 -11.26 7.99 -7.60
C THR A 106 -10.22 6.91 -7.92
N ARG A 107 -9.43 7.10 -8.98
CA ARG A 107 -8.35 6.18 -9.34
C ARG A 107 -7.32 6.06 -8.21
N PHE A 108 -6.89 7.20 -7.65
CA PHE A 108 -5.96 7.24 -6.52
C PHE A 108 -6.52 6.48 -5.30
N ALA A 109 -7.79 6.73 -4.95
CA ALA A 109 -8.43 6.08 -3.82
C ALA A 109 -8.58 4.57 -4.02
N LEU A 110 -9.04 4.11 -5.20
CA LEU A 110 -9.17 2.69 -5.50
C LEU A 110 -7.82 1.96 -5.42
N HIS A 111 -6.74 2.60 -5.85
CA HIS A 111 -5.39 2.04 -5.76
C HIS A 111 -4.94 1.87 -4.31
N LEU A 112 -5.15 2.87 -3.45
CA LEU A 112 -4.87 2.74 -2.02
C LEU A 112 -5.71 1.65 -1.37
N VAL A 113 -6.99 1.55 -1.73
CA VAL A 113 -7.86 0.51 -1.21
C VAL A 113 -7.40 -0.87 -1.66
N ALA A 114 -7.01 -1.04 -2.93
CA ALA A 114 -6.48 -2.29 -3.44
C ALA A 114 -5.25 -2.77 -2.64
N ALA A 115 -4.36 -1.85 -2.25
CA ALA A 115 -3.23 -2.19 -1.39
C ALA A 115 -3.66 -2.77 -0.03
N LEU A 116 -4.81 -2.38 0.54
CA LEU A 116 -5.35 -2.94 1.79
C LEU A 116 -5.99 -4.33 1.62
N PHE A 117 -6.28 -4.74 0.39
CA PHE A 117 -6.76 -6.08 0.06
C PHE A 117 -5.62 -7.06 -0.28
N ASP A 118 -4.40 -6.55 -0.46
CA ASP A 118 -3.21 -7.37 -0.61
C ASP A 118 -2.77 -7.97 0.73
N ASP A 119 -2.60 -9.30 0.75
CA ASP A 119 -2.29 -10.04 1.97
C ASP A 119 -0.90 -9.72 2.51
N ARG A 120 0.06 -9.37 1.64
CA ARG A 120 1.41 -8.98 2.05
C ARG A 120 1.40 -7.63 2.74
N THR A 121 0.67 -6.64 2.21
CA THR A 121 0.47 -5.35 2.89
C THR A 121 -0.15 -5.58 4.27
N MET A 122 -1.20 -6.40 4.37
CA MET A 122 -1.85 -6.66 5.65
C MET A 122 -0.96 -7.44 6.63
N ALA A 123 -0.11 -8.34 6.15
CA ALA A 123 0.90 -8.99 6.98
C ALA A 123 1.85 -7.96 7.59
N ILE A 124 2.39 -7.05 6.77
CA ILE A 124 3.28 -5.97 7.21
C ILE A 124 2.59 -5.10 8.26
N VAL A 125 1.37 -4.63 7.99
CA VAL A 125 0.65 -3.76 8.92
C VAL A 125 0.37 -4.46 10.26
N ARG A 126 0.01 -5.75 10.26
CA ARG A 126 -0.21 -6.50 11.51
C ARG A 126 1.07 -6.59 12.34
N VAL A 127 2.21 -6.86 11.70
CA VAL A 127 3.51 -6.88 12.37
C VAL A 127 3.86 -5.50 12.93
N LEU A 128 3.60 -4.42 12.20
CA LEU A 128 3.84 -3.06 12.68
C LEU A 128 2.94 -2.69 13.86
N VAL A 129 1.69 -3.12 13.86
CA VAL A 129 0.75 -2.91 14.97
C VAL A 129 1.18 -3.68 16.22
N SER A 130 1.70 -4.91 16.07
CA SER A 130 2.11 -5.73 17.24
C SER A 130 3.52 -5.41 17.74
N GLU A 131 4.47 -5.16 16.83
CA GLU A 131 5.90 -5.03 17.13
C GLU A 131 6.45 -3.61 17.00
N GLY A 132 5.73 -2.68 16.37
CA GLY A 132 6.26 -1.34 16.06
C GLY A 132 6.69 -0.53 17.28
N GLY A 133 6.04 -0.74 18.43
CA GLY A 133 6.46 -0.13 19.70
C GLY A 133 7.76 -0.72 20.28
N ARG A 134 8.15 -1.93 19.85
CA ARG A 134 9.38 -2.62 20.27
C ARG A 134 10.53 -2.41 19.31
N ILE A 135 10.23 -2.13 18.03
CA ILE A 135 11.22 -1.85 16.99
C ILE A 135 10.89 -0.51 16.31
N PRO A 136 11.20 0.64 16.97
CA PRO A 136 10.80 1.96 16.49
C PRO A 136 11.29 2.27 15.08
N ASP A 137 12.55 1.93 14.77
CA ASP A 137 13.19 2.16 13.47
C ASP A 137 12.43 1.52 12.30
N ILE A 138 11.70 0.42 12.54
CA ILE A 138 10.93 -0.29 11.52
C ILE A 138 9.60 0.43 11.26
N ALA A 139 8.92 0.91 12.31
CA ALA A 139 7.69 1.66 12.16
C ALA A 139 7.91 3.00 11.45
N GLU A 140 8.94 3.75 11.85
CA GLU A 140 9.31 5.00 11.19
C GLU A 140 9.68 4.79 9.73
N ALA A 141 10.46 3.74 9.43
CA ALA A 141 10.81 3.40 8.06
C ALA A 141 9.58 3.12 7.20
N PHE A 142 8.59 2.38 7.72
CA PHE A 142 7.34 2.11 7.00
C PHE A 142 6.58 3.39 6.65
N PHE A 143 6.38 4.29 7.62
CA PHE A 143 5.68 5.55 7.40
C PHE A 143 6.37 6.40 6.31
N ARG A 144 7.70 6.51 6.40
CA ARG A 144 8.51 7.28 5.46
C ARG A 144 8.46 6.77 4.03
N ILE A 145 8.56 5.45 3.83
CA ILE A 145 8.61 4.86 2.47
C ILE A 145 7.22 4.72 1.87
N GLY A 146 6.19 4.40 2.66
CA GLY A 146 4.82 4.18 2.18
C GLY A 146 3.90 5.39 2.36
N PRO A 147 3.19 5.51 3.51
CA PRO A 147 2.16 6.53 3.74
C PRO A 147 2.58 7.97 3.41
N GLU A 148 3.75 8.43 3.85
CA GLU A 148 4.21 9.79 3.60
C GLU A 148 4.45 10.06 2.12
N THR A 149 4.96 9.07 1.38
CA THR A 149 5.14 9.19 -0.07
C THR A 149 3.80 9.31 -0.80
N ALA A 150 2.80 8.50 -0.41
CA ALA A 150 1.46 8.60 -0.97
C ALA A 150 0.80 9.96 -0.65
N GLN A 151 0.98 10.46 0.58
CA GLN A 151 0.52 11.78 1.01
C GLN A 151 1.15 12.90 0.19
N ARG A 152 2.48 12.91 0.03
CA ARG A 152 3.20 13.90 -0.79
C ARG A 152 2.69 13.90 -2.23
N ARG A 153 2.58 12.72 -2.85
CA ARG A 153 2.08 12.61 -4.23
C ARG A 153 0.68 13.20 -4.39
N LEU A 154 -0.23 12.90 -3.46
CA LEU A 154 -1.58 13.45 -3.51
C LEU A 154 -1.58 14.97 -3.27
N ALA A 155 -0.78 15.46 -2.32
CA ALA A 155 -0.64 16.89 -2.05
C ALA A 155 -0.14 17.64 -3.30
N ASP A 156 0.87 17.10 -3.99
CA ASP A 156 1.38 17.67 -5.24
C ASP A 156 0.31 17.70 -6.34
N TYR A 157 -0.49 16.63 -6.45
CA TYR A 157 -1.61 16.59 -7.38
C TYR A 157 -2.69 17.65 -7.06
N LEU A 158 -3.08 17.78 -5.79
CA LEU A 158 -4.07 18.77 -5.34
C LEU A 158 -3.56 20.20 -5.57
N ALA A 159 -2.27 20.45 -5.34
CA ALA A 159 -1.64 21.74 -5.61
C ALA A 159 -1.68 22.08 -7.12
N ARG A 160 -1.37 21.12 -8.00
CA ARG A 160 -1.47 21.31 -9.45
C ARG A 160 -2.91 21.60 -9.90
N GLN A 161 -3.88 20.84 -9.40
CA GLN A 161 -5.30 21.06 -9.72
C GLN A 161 -5.81 22.41 -9.21
N THR A 162 -5.30 22.89 -8.07
CA THR A 162 -5.60 24.22 -7.55
C THR A 162 -4.98 25.32 -8.42
N ALA A 163 -3.73 25.15 -8.85
CA ALA A 163 -3.06 26.08 -9.78
C ALA A 163 -3.77 26.15 -11.15
N ALA A 164 -4.36 25.04 -11.59
CA ALA A 164 -5.17 24.97 -12.81
C ALA A 164 -6.60 25.53 -12.64
N GLY A 165 -6.99 25.96 -11.44
CA GLY A 165 -8.33 26.48 -11.13
C GLY A 165 -9.43 25.41 -11.07
N ALA A 166 -9.09 24.13 -11.16
CA ALA A 166 -10.03 23.01 -11.10
C ALA A 166 -10.50 22.70 -9.67
N LEU A 167 -9.67 23.03 -8.67
CA LEU A 167 -9.96 22.90 -7.24
C LEU A 167 -9.59 24.19 -6.50
N THR A 168 -10.08 24.34 -5.27
CA THR A 168 -9.68 25.37 -4.30
C THR A 168 -9.27 24.68 -3.01
N VAL A 169 -7.99 24.37 -2.88
CA VAL A 169 -7.41 23.70 -1.71
C VAL A 169 -6.34 24.59 -1.10
N ALA A 170 -6.60 25.15 0.08
CA ALA A 170 -5.68 26.07 0.76
C ALA A 170 -4.44 25.37 1.34
N GLU A 171 -4.63 24.16 1.90
CA GLU A 171 -3.56 23.37 2.51
C GLU A 171 -3.49 21.97 1.86
N PRO A 172 -2.80 21.81 0.71
CA PRO A 172 -2.77 20.55 -0.04
C PRO A 172 -2.30 19.34 0.78
N GLU A 173 -1.32 19.54 1.66
CA GLU A 173 -0.82 18.46 2.53
C GLU A 173 -1.87 18.01 3.56
N ALA A 174 -2.54 18.95 4.23
CA ALA A 174 -3.59 18.63 5.20
C ALA A 174 -4.79 17.98 4.51
N ALA A 175 -5.17 18.48 3.33
CA ALA A 175 -6.22 17.90 2.51
C ALA A 175 -5.89 16.48 2.06
N ALA A 176 -4.64 16.23 1.63
CA ALA A 176 -4.18 14.90 1.25
C ALA A 176 -4.23 13.92 2.44
N ARG A 177 -3.74 14.32 3.62
CA ARG A 177 -3.84 13.53 4.85
C ARG A 177 -5.29 13.19 5.19
N GLY A 178 -6.18 14.19 5.16
CA GLY A 178 -7.60 14.00 5.44
C GLY A 178 -8.29 13.06 4.44
N PHE A 179 -8.03 13.23 3.15
CA PHE A 179 -8.56 12.37 2.09
C PHE A 179 -8.10 10.92 2.27
N ILE A 180 -6.79 10.68 2.44
CA ILE A 180 -6.25 9.34 2.64
C ILE A 180 -6.83 8.70 3.91
N GLY A 181 -6.97 9.45 5.00
CA GLY A 181 -7.62 8.97 6.22
C GLY A 181 -9.07 8.56 5.98
N MET A 182 -9.83 9.34 5.22
CA MET A 182 -11.21 9.02 4.83
C MET A 182 -11.28 7.75 3.97
N ILE A 183 -10.38 7.56 3.01
CA ILE A 183 -10.37 6.38 2.15
C ILE A 183 -9.95 5.11 2.91
N THR A 184 -8.91 5.20 3.73
CA THR A 184 -8.27 4.01 4.29
C THR A 184 -8.78 3.64 5.68
N GLY A 185 -9.20 4.62 6.51
CA GLY A 185 -9.40 4.42 7.94
C GLY A 185 -10.40 3.31 8.30
N ASN A 186 -11.62 3.37 7.75
CA ASN A 186 -12.66 2.38 8.03
C ASN A 186 -12.29 0.99 7.50
N ILE A 187 -11.76 0.93 6.27
CA ILE A 187 -11.41 -0.33 5.60
C ILE A 187 -10.25 -1.00 6.35
N LEU A 188 -9.19 -0.26 6.66
CA LEU A 188 -8.03 -0.75 7.37
C LEU A 188 -8.41 -1.29 8.76
N LEU A 189 -9.21 -0.54 9.52
CA LEU A 189 -9.65 -0.96 10.85
C LEU A 189 -10.43 -2.29 10.79
N ARG A 190 -11.38 -2.41 9.85
CA ARG A 190 -12.14 -3.65 9.65
C ARG A 190 -11.26 -4.80 9.18
N ARG A 191 -10.31 -4.58 8.27
CA ARG A 191 -9.35 -5.61 7.82
C ARG A 191 -8.41 -6.10 8.93
N LEU A 192 -8.12 -5.25 9.91
CA LEU A 192 -7.33 -5.60 11.08
C LEU A 192 -8.14 -6.44 12.07
N ILE A 193 -9.36 -6.01 12.40
CA ILE A 193 -10.18 -6.61 13.49
C ILE A 193 -11.04 -7.79 12.99
N LEU A 194 -11.48 -7.77 11.73
CA LEU A 194 -12.39 -8.74 11.11
C LEU A 194 -11.76 -9.33 9.83
N PRO A 195 -10.67 -10.11 9.93
CA PRO A 195 -9.90 -10.57 8.77
C PRO A 195 -10.70 -11.48 7.81
N GLU A 196 -11.68 -12.23 8.33
CA GLU A 196 -12.57 -13.10 7.54
C GLU A 196 -13.71 -12.35 6.85
N GLN A 197 -13.89 -11.06 7.15
CA GLN A 197 -14.93 -10.27 6.53
C GLN A 197 -14.55 -9.94 5.08
N SER A 198 -15.41 -10.34 4.16
CA SER A 198 -15.30 -9.95 2.75
C SER A 198 -15.88 -8.56 2.52
N PHE A 199 -15.34 -7.88 1.52
CA PHE A 199 -15.89 -6.65 0.96
C PHE A 199 -16.18 -6.94 -0.50
N SER A 200 -17.42 -6.69 -0.92
CA SER A 200 -17.74 -6.74 -2.34
C SER A 200 -17.11 -5.56 -3.07
N ARG A 201 -16.82 -5.74 -4.36
CA ARG A 201 -16.37 -4.66 -5.24
C ARG A 201 -17.33 -3.47 -5.20
N GLU A 202 -18.64 -3.74 -5.24
CA GLU A 202 -19.68 -2.69 -5.23
C GLU A 202 -19.65 -1.87 -3.94
N GLU A 203 -19.48 -2.49 -2.77
CA GLU A 203 -19.35 -1.76 -1.50
C GLU A 203 -18.11 -0.86 -1.48
N VAL A 204 -16.98 -1.34 -2.01
CA VAL A 204 -15.73 -0.56 -2.10
C VAL A 204 -15.89 0.62 -3.06
N GLU A 205 -16.42 0.39 -4.25
CA GLU A 205 -16.65 1.44 -5.25
C GLU A 205 -17.64 2.48 -4.74
N HIS A 206 -18.73 2.05 -4.11
CA HIS A 206 -19.71 2.94 -3.49
C HIS A 206 -19.06 3.79 -2.39
N TYR A 207 -18.28 3.17 -1.50
CA TYR A 207 -17.56 3.88 -0.44
C TYR A 207 -16.59 4.93 -0.99
N VAL A 208 -15.76 4.54 -1.97
CA VAL A 208 -14.81 5.45 -2.62
C VAL A 208 -15.53 6.60 -3.31
N GLY A 209 -16.58 6.33 -4.09
CA GLY A 209 -17.35 7.36 -4.77
C GLY A 209 -17.96 8.38 -3.80
N ARG A 210 -18.49 7.90 -2.66
CA ARG A 210 -19.03 8.78 -1.60
C ARG A 210 -17.94 9.63 -0.95
N ALA A 211 -16.78 9.06 -0.66
CA ALA A 211 -15.66 9.79 -0.07
C ALA A 211 -15.09 10.85 -1.03
N VAL A 212 -14.94 10.53 -2.32
CA VAL A 212 -14.51 11.47 -3.36
C VAL A 212 -15.52 12.61 -3.50
N ALA A 213 -16.81 12.29 -3.59
CA ALA A 213 -17.86 13.31 -3.68
C ALA A 213 -17.84 14.27 -2.48
N LEU A 214 -17.73 13.73 -1.26
CA LEU A 214 -17.66 14.52 -0.02
C LEU A 214 -16.42 15.43 0.00
N PHE A 215 -15.25 14.91 -0.39
CA PHE A 215 -14.02 15.70 -0.48
C PHE A 215 -14.16 16.83 -1.51
N LEU A 216 -14.71 16.54 -2.69
CA LEU A 216 -14.92 17.53 -3.74
C LEU A 216 -15.92 18.61 -3.36
N THR A 217 -16.95 18.30 -2.56
CA THR A 217 -17.86 19.33 -2.03
C THR A 217 -17.11 20.40 -1.25
N GLY A 218 -16.08 20.03 -0.48
CA GLY A 218 -15.25 20.97 0.27
C GLY A 218 -14.10 21.59 -0.53
N ALA A 219 -13.78 21.06 -1.72
CA ALA A 219 -12.61 21.45 -2.51
C ALA A 219 -12.95 22.12 -3.85
N ARG A 220 -14.22 22.22 -4.23
CA ARG A 220 -14.64 22.90 -5.47
C ARG A 220 -14.56 24.42 -5.30
N PRO A 221 -14.20 25.17 -6.36
CA PRO A 221 -14.29 26.62 -6.34
C PRO A 221 -15.73 27.04 -6.03
N THR A 222 -15.94 27.83 -4.99
CA THR A 222 -17.22 28.50 -4.77
C THR A 222 -17.51 29.38 -5.97
N ALA A 223 -18.66 29.19 -6.61
CA ALA A 223 -19.15 30.13 -7.61
C ALA A 223 -19.22 31.51 -6.95
N GLY A 224 -18.36 32.43 -7.39
CA GLY A 224 -18.28 33.78 -6.84
C GLY A 224 -19.66 34.43 -6.85
N HIS A 225 -20.05 34.97 -5.69
CA HIS A 225 -21.10 35.98 -5.60
C HIS A 225 -20.47 37.35 -5.85
#